data_AF-A0A1Z9U693-F1
#
_entry.id   AF-A0A1Z9U693-F1
#
_cell.length_a   1.000
_cell.length_b   1.000
_cell.length_c   1.000
_cell.angle_alpha   90.00
_cell.angle_beta   90.00
_cell.angle_gamma   90.00
#
_symmetry.space_group_name_H-M   'P 1'
#
loop_
_entity.id
_entity.type
_entity.pdbx_description
1 polymer ?
#
loop_
_entity_poly.entity_id
_entity_poly.type
_entity_poly.pdbx_seq_one_letter_code
_entity_poly.pdbx_strand_id
1 'polypeptide(L)' 'MKSGKCPKCGIISLTTERKARFQGTEGLMMISCTQCRYVELYVPDVQEKSKQKRNMWLIHLSIWGSMFAIIFVSVIAN' A
#
# COMPACT_ATOMS: atom_id res chain seq x y z
N MET A 1 7.85 -6.86 -14.76
CA MET A 1 6.45 -7.32 -14.59
C MET A 1 5.40 -6.19 -14.48
N LYS A 2 5.80 -4.90 -14.48
CA LYS A 2 4.91 -3.72 -14.46
C LYS A 2 3.78 -3.71 -15.51
N SER A 3 3.94 -4.43 -16.63
CA SER A 3 2.98 -4.52 -17.73
C SER A 3 2.06 -5.76 -17.66
N GLY A 4 2.09 -6.54 -16.57
CA GLY A 4 1.23 -7.71 -16.38
C GLY A 4 1.67 -8.98 -17.11
N LYS A 5 2.92 -9.05 -17.60
CA LYS A 5 3.51 -10.25 -18.23
C LYS A 5 4.84 -10.62 -17.59
N CYS A 6 5.12 -11.92 -17.50
CA CYS A 6 6.41 -12.43 -17.08
C CYS A 6 7.45 -12.22 -18.19
N PRO A 7 8.60 -11.57 -17.93
CA PRO A 7 9.62 -11.32 -18.96
C PRO A 7 10.34 -12.59 -19.42
N LYS A 8 10.29 -13.66 -18.61
CA LYS A 8 11.01 -14.92 -18.90
C LYS A 8 10.16 -15.92 -19.70
N CYS A 9 8.86 -16.02 -19.39
CA CYS A 9 7.98 -16.99 -20.03
C CYS A 9 6.83 -16.36 -20.84
N GLY A 10 6.66 -15.04 -20.83
CA GLY A 10 5.63 -14.32 -21.61
C GLY A 10 4.20 -14.43 -21.05
N ILE A 11 4.00 -15.20 -19.99
CA ILE A 11 2.69 -15.56 -19.43
C ILE A 11 2.21 -14.50 -18.44
N ILE A 12 0.88 -14.32 -18.36
CA ILE A 12 0.18 -13.37 -17.47
C ILE A 12 -0.08 -13.97 -16.07
N SER A 13 0.39 -15.19 -15.79
CA SER A 13 0.18 -15.85 -14.49
C SER A 13 1.17 -15.33 -13.43
N LEU A 14 0.88 -14.13 -12.91
CA LEU A 14 1.65 -13.47 -11.86
C LEU A 14 1.01 -13.72 -10.48
N THR A 15 1.85 -13.94 -9.46
CA THR A 15 1.41 -13.94 -8.07
C THR A 15 1.13 -12.52 -7.59
N THR A 16 0.21 -12.36 -6.63
CA THR A 16 0.00 -11.10 -5.92
C THR A 16 1.31 -10.55 -5.37
N GLU A 17 1.53 -9.24 -5.55
CA GLU A 17 2.71 -8.52 -5.08
C GLU A 17 2.88 -8.71 -3.57
N ARG A 18 4.05 -9.18 -3.14
CA ARG A 18 4.37 -9.34 -1.72
C ARG A 18 5.48 -8.38 -1.33
N LYS A 19 5.31 -7.73 -0.18
CA LYS A 19 6.39 -6.96 0.44
C LYS A 19 7.50 -7.94 0.84
N ALA A 20 8.70 -7.75 0.30
CA ALA A 20 9.85 -8.53 0.72
C ALA A 20 10.20 -8.09 2.15
N ARG A 21 10.03 -8.99 3.13
CA ARG A 21 10.51 -8.77 4.51
C ARG A 21 12.03 -9.01 4.55
N PHE A 22 12.80 -8.14 3.93
CA PHE A 22 14.24 -8.06 4.21
C PHE A 22 14.44 -7.12 5.40
N GLN A 23 15.15 -7.59 6.43
CA GLN A 23 15.53 -6.77 7.58
C GLN A 23 16.33 -5.56 7.08
N GLY A 24 15.74 -4.36 7.15
CA GLY A 24 16.45 -3.09 6.92
C GLY A 24 16.07 -2.30 5.66
N THR A 25 15.38 -2.87 4.67
CA THR A 25 15.01 -2.15 3.43
C THR A 25 13.50 -1.99 3.28
N GLU A 26 12.98 -0.89 3.84
CA GLU A 26 11.58 -0.50 3.73
C GLU A 26 11.19 -0.09 2.29
N GLY A 27 10.93 -1.06 1.42
CA GLY A 27 10.35 -0.75 0.11
C GLY A 27 10.87 -1.58 -1.02
N LEU A 28 11.10 -2.88 -0.81
CA LEU A 28 11.25 -3.83 -1.90
C LEU A 28 9.93 -4.59 -2.03
N MET A 29 9.30 -4.45 -3.19
CA MET A 29 8.19 -5.30 -3.58
C MET A 29 8.73 -6.43 -4.45
N MET A 30 8.23 -7.62 -4.20
CA MET A 30 8.55 -8.80 -4.97
C MET A 30 7.31 -9.25 -5.72
N ILE A 31 7.50 -9.60 -6.98
CA ILE A 31 6.49 -10.24 -7.80
C ILE A 31 7.09 -11.48 -8.45
N SER A 32 6.35 -12.58 -8.46
CA SER A 32 6.82 -13.87 -8.97
C SER A 32 5.85 -14.45 -9.99
N CYS A 33 6.38 -15.22 -10.95
CA CYS A 33 5.57 -15.96 -11.90
C CYS A 33 5.24 -17.35 -11.35
N THR A 34 3.97 -17.76 -11.40
CA THR A 34 3.54 -19.08 -10.90
C THR A 34 4.02 -20.24 -11.78
N GLN A 35 4.17 -20.01 -13.09
CA GLN A 35 4.63 -21.06 -14.01
C GLN A 35 6.15 -21.24 -14.01
N CYS A 36 6.90 -20.17 -14.29
CA CYS A 36 8.35 -20.29 -14.48
C CYS A 36 9.18 -19.94 -13.23
N ARG A 37 8.52 -19.67 -12.08
CA ARG A 37 9.12 -19.29 -10.79
C ARG A 37 10.14 -18.15 -10.86
N TYR A 38 10.06 -17.34 -11.91
CA TYR A 38 10.87 -16.14 -12.05
C TYR A 38 10.41 -15.10 -11.02
N VAL A 39 11.36 -14.49 -10.29
CA VAL A 39 11.11 -13.48 -9.27
C VAL A 39 11.75 -12.17 -9.71
N GLU A 40 10.98 -11.09 -9.70
CA GLU A 40 11.44 -9.74 -9.98
C GLU A 40 11.28 -8.90 -8.71
N LEU A 41 12.38 -8.29 -8.27
CA LEU A 41 12.38 -7.31 -7.18
C LEU A 41 12.34 -5.92 -7.79
N TYR A 42 11.40 -5.08 -7.33
CA TYR A 42 11.34 -3.68 -7.69
C TYR A 42 11.12 -2.82 -6.45
N VAL A 43 11.56 -1.58 -6.53
CA VAL A 43 11.35 -0.57 -5.48
C VAL A 43 10.09 0.21 -5.85
N PRO A 44 8.98 0.16 -5.08
CA PRO A 44 7.87 1.09 -5.20
C PRO A 44 8.34 2.54 -5.17
N ASP A 45 7.96 3.28 -6.20
CA ASP A 45 8.28 4.69 -6.37
C ASP A 45 7.66 5.53 -5.23
N VAL A 46 8.41 6.53 -4.76
CA VAL A 46 8.05 7.37 -3.59
C VAL A 46 6.70 8.09 -3.72
N GLN A 47 6.23 8.27 -4.96
CA GLN A 47 4.93 8.87 -5.30
C GLN A 47 3.74 8.11 -4.68
N GLU A 48 3.75 6.78 -4.70
CA GLU A 48 2.62 5.96 -4.22
C GLU A 48 2.52 5.94 -2.69
N LYS A 49 3.67 5.95 -1.99
CA LYS A 49 3.72 6.07 -0.53
C LYS A 49 3.13 7.39 -0.04
N SER A 50 3.31 8.49 -0.78
CA SER A 50 2.81 9.82 -0.39
C SER A 50 1.28 9.93 -0.46
N LYS A 51 0.64 9.35 -1.48
CA LYS A 51 -0.82 9.30 -1.62
C LYS A 51 -1.45 8.45 -0.51
N GLN A 52 -0.86 7.29 -0.20
CA GLN A 52 -1.36 6.44 0.87
C GLN A 52 -1.25 7.12 2.25
N LYS A 53 -0.14 7.80 2.54
CA LYS A 53 0.04 8.56 3.79
C LYS A 53 -0.95 9.72 3.92
N ARG A 54 -1.19 10.49 2.84
CA ARG A 54 -2.19 11.57 2.85
C ARG A 54 -3.60 11.05 3.11
N ASN A 55 -3.99 9.97 2.44
CA ASN A 55 -5.34 9.41 2.62
C ASN A 55 -5.54 8.88 4.04
N MET A 56 -4.53 8.23 4.63
CA MET A 56 -4.62 7.77 6.02
C MET A 56 -4.70 8.94 7.01
N TRP A 57 -3.96 10.04 6.77
CA TRP A 57 -4.00 11.23 7.61
C TRP A 57 -5.37 11.94 7.57
N LEU A 58 -6.00 12.03 6.39
CA LEU A 58 -7.35 12.59 6.23
C LEU A 58 -8.40 11.79 7.00
N ILE A 59 -8.34 10.45 6.95
CA ILE A 59 -9.24 9.58 7.72
C ILE A 59 -9.05 9.84 9.23
N HIS A 60 -7.80 9.95 9.67
CA HIS A 60 -7.49 10.18 11.07
C HIS A 60 -8.01 11.54 11.58
N LEU A 61 -7.90 12.59 10.76
CA LEU A 61 -8.46 13.92 11.03
C LEU A 61 -9.99 13.90 11.09
N SER A 62 -10.65 13.17 10.20
CA SER A 62 -12.11 13.04 10.17
C SER A 62 -12.63 12.40 11.47
N ILE A 63 -11.99 11.32 11.92
CA ILE A 63 -12.34 10.63 13.17
C ILE A 63 -12.17 11.58 14.36
N TRP A 64 -11.02 12.23 14.48
CA TRP A 64 -10.77 13.18 15.57
C TRP A 64 -11.78 14.34 15.54
N GLY A 65 -12.00 14.95 14.38
CA GLY A 65 -12.97 16.04 14.22
C GLY A 65 -14.38 15.65 14.65
N SER A 66 -14.84 14.47 14.25
CA SER A 66 -16.17 13.96 14.64
C SER A 66 -16.27 13.71 16.15
N MET A 67 -15.23 13.15 16.77
CA MET A 67 -15.21 12.88 18.21
C MET A 67 -15.27 14.19 19.02
N PHE A 68 -14.50 15.21 18.61
CA PHE A 68 -14.53 16.54 19.21
C PHE A 68 -15.89 17.23 19.02
N ALA A 69 -16.50 17.11 17.85
CA ALA A 69 -17.82 17.69 17.60
C ALA A 69 -18.91 17.08 18.51
N ILE A 70 -18.89 15.76 18.71
CA ILE A 70 -19.84 15.07 19.60
C ILE A 70 -19.65 15.52 21.06
N ILE A 71 -18.40 15.62 21.52
CA ILE A 71 -18.08 16.11 22.88
C ILE A 71 -18.56 17.56 23.05
N PHE A 72 -18.29 18.41 22.06
CA PHE A 72 -18.70 19.82 22.12
C PHE A 72 -20.22 19.98 22.16
N VAL A 73 -20.95 19.23 21.33
CA VAL A 73 -22.42 19.24 21.33
C VAL A 73 -22.97 18.71 22.65
N SER A 74 -22.42 17.62 23.19
CA SER A 74 -22.90 17.06 24.46
C SER A 74 -22.61 17.95 25.68
N VAL A 75 -21.54 18.75 25.67
CA VAL A 75 -21.21 19.69 26.74
C VAL A 75 -22.03 21.00 26.64
N ILE A 76 -22.38 21.44 25.44
CA ILE A 76 -23.18 22.67 25.23
C ILE A 76 -24.69 22.42 25.29
N ALA A 77 -25.14 21.25 24.86
CA ALA A 77 -26.56 20.87 24.87
C ALA A 77 -27.04 20.37 26.25
N ASN A 78 -26.16 20.36 27.26
CA ASN A 78 -26.44 19.98 28.64
C ASN A 78 -26.22 21.19 29.56
#